data_AF-A0A9E2CIG9-F1
#
_entry.id   AF-A0A9E2CIG9-F1
#
_cell.length_a   1.000
_cell.length_b   1.000
_cell.length_c   1.000
_cell.angle_alpha   90.00
_cell.angle_beta   90.00
_cell.angle_gamma   90.00
#
_symmetry.space_group_name_H-M   'P 1'
#
loop_
_entity.id
_entity.type
_entity.pdbx_description
1 polymer ?
#
loop_
_entity_poly.entity_id
_entity_poly.type
_entity_poly.pdbx_seq_one_letter_code
_entity_poly.pdbx_strand_id
1 'polypeptide(L)'
;HDGCFIEKYLGVKPDLCPDQGLSPSADEMTPLPEPDPTSAVYIGRVEPDSGIRIYLDAVRRLTTEQGRDFRLHVYGDGSLMPELRDLVARESLPVIFHGWVLDAQRHITDSCFAFIDGRMAIQEAMARRRLVLAAYVNPLKHDYVAGEAFGPYLVPVATGAELAERVAHFIDHPHERAALVEKAYEHARTLTWSRAAETYVSFWQERLACPAPQLSWTARLKLAWHLEREAHRGLDPGHRSFWHRLGDSERASELGLPPRALSETV
;
A
#
# COMPACT_ATOMS: atom_id res chain seq x y z
N HIS A 1 -6.27 0.38 15.73
CA HIS A 1 -5.11 1.30 15.68
C HIS A 1 -4.41 1.02 14.36
N ASP A 2 -4.09 2.06 13.61
CA ASP A 2 -3.44 1.95 12.31
C ASP A 2 -2.08 1.28 12.43
N GLY A 3 -1.71 0.49 11.42
CA GLY A 3 -0.44 -0.23 11.41
C GLY A 3 -0.31 -1.39 12.40
N CYS A 4 -1.37 -1.85 13.09
CA CYS A 4 -1.30 -3.03 13.98
C CYS A 4 -0.79 -4.30 13.26
N PHE A 5 -1.03 -4.42 11.95
CA PHE A 5 -0.52 -5.54 11.16
C PHE A 5 1.02 -5.54 11.08
N ILE A 6 1.68 -4.37 11.13
CA ILE A 6 3.15 -4.25 11.13
C ILE A 6 3.72 -4.97 12.36
N GLU A 7 3.18 -4.69 13.55
CA GLU A 7 3.62 -5.33 14.78
C GLU A 7 3.35 -6.84 14.74
N LYS A 8 2.16 -7.25 14.29
CA LYS A 8 1.76 -8.66 14.19
C LYS A 8 2.67 -9.47 13.27
N TYR A 9 2.98 -8.95 12.08
CA TYR A 9 3.67 -9.72 11.03
C TYR A 9 5.19 -9.49 10.99
N LEU A 10 5.67 -8.32 11.44
CA LEU A 10 7.10 -7.98 11.44
C LEU A 10 7.73 -7.98 12.84
N GLY A 11 6.93 -8.07 13.91
CA GLY A 11 7.43 -8.11 15.29
C GLY A 11 7.99 -6.76 15.78
N VAL A 12 7.70 -5.68 15.08
CA VAL A 12 8.17 -4.33 15.40
C VAL A 12 6.97 -3.39 15.54
N LYS A 13 6.84 -2.77 16.72
CA LYS A 13 5.84 -1.75 16.96
C LYS A 13 6.25 -0.44 16.29
N PRO A 14 5.43 0.15 15.41
CA PRO A 14 5.74 1.44 14.80
C PRO A 14 5.72 2.56 15.85
N ASP A 15 6.71 3.45 15.81
CA ASP A 15 6.71 4.69 16.60
C ASP A 15 5.71 5.72 16.06
N LEU A 16 5.45 5.69 14.75
CA LEU A 16 4.52 6.54 14.04
C LEU A 16 3.91 5.78 12.86
N CYS A 17 2.60 5.91 12.65
CA CYS A 17 1.93 5.51 11.42
C CYS A 17 1.13 6.73 10.93
N PRO A 18 1.73 7.62 10.11
CA PRO A 18 1.02 8.81 9.67
C PRO A 18 -0.07 8.43 8.67
N ASP A 19 -1.14 9.21 8.67
CA ASP A 19 -2.12 9.22 7.58
C ASP A 19 -1.41 9.57 6.26
N GLN A 20 -1.95 9.09 5.14
CA GLN A 20 -1.46 9.53 3.83
C GLN A 20 -2.06 10.88 3.47
N GLY A 21 -1.28 11.74 2.83
CA GLY A 21 -1.78 12.97 2.23
C GLY A 21 -2.26 12.72 0.79
N LEU A 22 -3.49 13.12 0.47
CA LEU A 22 -4.02 13.11 -0.89
C LEU A 22 -3.65 14.41 -1.62
N SER A 23 -3.27 14.27 -2.90
CA SER A 23 -3.06 15.39 -3.83
C SER A 23 -3.68 15.06 -5.19
N PRO A 24 -4.70 15.80 -5.66
CA PRO A 24 -5.42 16.83 -4.92
C PRO A 24 -6.13 16.24 -3.68
N SER A 25 -6.46 17.08 -2.70
CA SER A 25 -7.32 16.71 -1.58
C SER A 25 -8.75 16.42 -2.06
N ALA A 26 -9.55 15.71 -1.27
CA ALA A 26 -10.91 15.33 -1.66
C ALA A 26 -11.83 16.55 -1.92
N ASP A 27 -11.57 17.70 -1.27
CA ASP A 27 -12.34 18.94 -1.46
C ASP A 27 -11.92 19.71 -2.72
N GLU A 28 -10.71 19.45 -3.24
CA GLU A 28 -10.20 20.04 -4.48
C GLU A 28 -10.60 19.22 -5.72
N MET A 29 -11.11 18.00 -5.53
CA MET A 29 -11.58 17.16 -6.62
C MET A 29 -12.95 17.60 -7.11
N THR A 30 -13.10 17.77 -8.43
CA THR A 30 -14.40 18.01 -9.04
C THR A 30 -15.31 16.80 -8.82
N PRO A 31 -16.48 16.96 -8.17
CA PRO A 31 -17.42 15.87 -8.01
C PRO A 31 -17.97 15.48 -9.39
N LEU A 32 -17.81 14.21 -9.74
CA LEU A 32 -18.39 13.64 -10.95
C LEU A 32 -19.59 12.77 -10.58
N PRO A 33 -20.65 12.76 -11.41
CA PRO A 33 -21.79 11.89 -11.18
C PRO A 33 -21.34 10.43 -11.09
N GLU A 34 -22.05 9.64 -10.30
CA GLU A 34 -21.85 8.19 -10.27
C GLU A 34 -22.30 7.61 -11.63
N PRO A 35 -21.46 6.81 -12.32
CA PRO A 35 -21.86 6.08 -13.51
C PRO A 35 -22.92 5.03 -13.20
N ASP A 36 -23.52 4.46 -14.24
CA ASP A 36 -24.39 3.30 -14.08
C ASP A 36 -23.67 2.17 -13.32
N PRO A 37 -24.36 1.42 -12.45
CA PRO A 37 -23.76 0.38 -11.60
C PRO A 37 -23.49 -0.92 -12.38
N THR A 38 -23.02 -0.79 -13.61
CA THR A 38 -22.70 -1.87 -14.56
C THR A 38 -21.21 -1.94 -14.86
N SER A 39 -20.38 -1.23 -14.09
CA SER A 39 -18.94 -1.21 -14.31
C SER A 39 -18.12 -1.09 -13.03
N ALA A 40 -16.95 -1.73 -13.06
CA ALA A 40 -15.89 -1.56 -12.09
C ALA A 40 -14.59 -1.09 -12.76
N VAL A 41 -13.73 -0.45 -11.97
CA VAL A 41 -12.36 -0.12 -12.34
C VAL A 41 -11.37 -0.77 -11.38
N TYR A 42 -10.32 -1.36 -11.92
CA TYR A 42 -9.16 -1.84 -11.21
C TYR A 42 -7.96 -0.95 -11.55
N ILE A 43 -7.22 -0.53 -10.52
CA ILE A 43 -5.97 0.21 -10.66
C ILE A 43 -4.95 -0.41 -9.73
N GLY A 44 -3.89 -0.99 -10.29
CA GLY A 44 -2.84 -1.62 -9.48
C GLY A 44 -1.89 -2.50 -10.28
N ARG A 45 -0.90 -3.08 -9.59
CA ARG A 45 0.02 -4.04 -10.20
C ARG A 45 -0.72 -5.33 -10.55
N VAL A 46 -0.50 -5.91 -11.72
CA VAL A 46 -1.17 -7.15 -12.11
C VAL A 46 -0.32 -8.35 -11.70
N GLU A 47 -0.31 -8.58 -10.38
CA GLU A 47 0.56 -9.53 -9.68
C GLU A 47 -0.24 -10.51 -8.82
N PRO A 48 0.34 -11.67 -8.42
CA PRO A 48 -0.35 -12.68 -7.60
C PRO A 48 -0.93 -12.15 -6.28
N ASP A 49 -0.35 -11.09 -5.71
CA ASP A 49 -0.74 -10.52 -4.42
C ASP A 49 -1.81 -9.42 -4.50
N SER A 50 -2.24 -9.03 -5.71
CA SER A 50 -3.14 -7.90 -5.96
C SER A 50 -4.64 -8.21 -5.88
N GLY A 51 -5.00 -9.49 -5.72
CA GLY A 51 -6.40 -9.93 -5.75
C GLY A 51 -7.06 -9.86 -7.14
N ILE A 52 -6.34 -9.51 -8.21
CA ILE A 52 -6.92 -9.38 -9.57
C ILE A 52 -7.68 -10.63 -10.05
N ARG A 53 -7.25 -11.83 -9.66
CA ARG A 53 -7.95 -13.08 -9.98
C ARG A 53 -9.33 -13.17 -9.31
N ILE A 54 -9.47 -12.67 -8.10
CA ILE A 54 -10.75 -12.59 -7.37
C ILE A 54 -11.69 -11.65 -8.12
N TYR A 55 -11.19 -10.50 -8.60
CA TYR A 55 -11.97 -9.56 -9.40
C TYR A 55 -12.46 -10.18 -10.72
N LEU A 56 -11.60 -10.91 -11.44
CA LEU A 56 -12.00 -11.59 -12.68
C LEU A 56 -13.02 -12.71 -12.44
N ASP A 57 -12.85 -13.52 -11.39
CA ASP A 57 -13.85 -14.54 -11.02
C ASP A 57 -15.20 -13.88 -10.69
N ALA A 58 -15.21 -12.75 -10.00
CA ALA A 58 -16.46 -12.03 -9.72
C ALA A 58 -17.15 -11.52 -11.00
N VAL A 59 -16.40 -10.95 -11.94
CA VAL A 59 -16.96 -10.52 -13.24
C VAL A 59 -17.55 -11.72 -14.00
N ARG A 60 -16.83 -12.84 -14.05
CA ARG A 60 -17.33 -14.10 -14.64
C ARG A 60 -18.65 -14.52 -13.99
N ARG A 61 -18.76 -14.50 -12.66
CA ARG A 61 -19.98 -14.88 -11.94
C ARG A 61 -21.14 -13.92 -12.19
N LEU A 62 -20.90 -12.61 -12.09
CA LEU A 62 -21.91 -11.58 -12.36
C LEU A 62 -22.52 -11.75 -13.76
N THR A 63 -21.68 -12.03 -14.75
CA THR A 63 -22.09 -12.10 -16.16
C THR A 63 -22.66 -13.45 -16.55
N THR A 64 -22.03 -14.55 -16.16
CA THR A 64 -22.41 -15.91 -16.61
C THR A 64 -23.37 -16.62 -15.66
N GLU A 65 -23.24 -16.43 -14.35
CA GLU A 65 -24.08 -17.09 -13.35
C GLU A 65 -25.31 -16.25 -12.99
N GLN A 66 -25.16 -14.91 -12.92
CA GLN A 66 -26.23 -13.99 -12.52
C GLN A 66 -26.87 -13.21 -13.69
N GLY A 67 -26.30 -13.30 -14.90
CA GLY A 67 -26.85 -12.66 -16.10
C GLY A 67 -26.84 -11.12 -16.08
N ARG A 68 -25.97 -10.49 -15.28
CA ARG A 68 -25.82 -9.03 -15.20
C ARG A 68 -24.93 -8.52 -16.34
N ASP A 69 -25.32 -7.42 -16.98
CA ASP A 69 -24.41 -6.65 -17.85
C ASP A 69 -23.42 -5.89 -16.96
N PHE A 70 -22.20 -6.44 -16.82
CA PHE A 70 -21.18 -5.89 -15.95
C PHE A 70 -19.81 -5.93 -16.63
N ARG A 71 -19.06 -4.82 -16.61
CA ARG A 71 -17.73 -4.73 -17.23
C ARG A 71 -16.64 -4.33 -16.24
N LEU A 72 -15.41 -4.76 -16.49
CA LEU A 72 -14.25 -4.36 -15.70
C LEU A 72 -13.19 -3.68 -16.58
N HIS A 73 -12.77 -2.49 -16.17
CA HIS A 73 -11.64 -1.78 -16.76
C HIS A 73 -10.41 -1.99 -15.89
N VAL A 74 -9.31 -2.50 -16.47
CA VAL A 74 -8.07 -2.83 -15.74
C VAL A 74 -6.96 -1.91 -16.21
N TYR A 75 -6.48 -1.06 -15.29
CA TYR A 75 -5.32 -0.21 -15.47
C TYR A 75 -4.16 -0.71 -14.62
N GLY A 76 -3.06 -1.01 -15.28
CA GLY A 76 -1.90 -1.64 -14.66
C GLY A 76 -1.25 -2.68 -15.56
N ASP A 77 -0.08 -3.13 -15.13
CA ASP A 77 0.69 -4.17 -15.78
C ASP A 77 1.35 -5.07 -14.73
N GLY A 78 1.85 -6.23 -15.14
CA GLY A 78 2.51 -7.16 -14.24
C GLY A 78 2.65 -8.58 -14.80
N SER A 79 3.26 -9.44 -13.99
CA SER A 79 3.62 -10.81 -14.37
C SER A 79 2.44 -11.67 -14.80
N LEU A 80 1.24 -11.40 -14.30
CA LEU A 80 0.03 -12.17 -14.62
C LEU A 80 -0.63 -11.75 -15.95
N MET A 81 -0.20 -10.64 -16.56
CA MET A 81 -0.91 -10.05 -17.69
C MET A 81 -1.15 -11.01 -18.88
N PRO A 82 -0.17 -11.82 -19.33
CA PRO A 82 -0.39 -12.79 -20.41
C PRO A 82 -1.47 -13.81 -20.07
N GLU A 83 -1.39 -14.41 -18.88
CA GLU A 83 -2.33 -15.43 -18.43
C GLU A 83 -3.76 -14.89 -18.30
N LEU A 84 -3.92 -13.68 -17.74
CA LEU A 84 -5.24 -13.08 -17.53
C LEU A 84 -5.89 -12.65 -18.85
N ARG A 85 -5.10 -12.21 -19.84
CA ARG A 85 -5.61 -11.95 -21.19
C ARG A 85 -6.09 -13.22 -21.87
N ASP A 86 -5.35 -14.31 -21.77
CA ASP A 86 -5.75 -15.62 -22.30
C ASP A 86 -7.01 -16.15 -21.63
N LEU A 87 -7.13 -15.97 -20.30
CA LEU A 87 -8.34 -16.30 -19.53
C LEU A 87 -9.56 -15.51 -20.03
N VAL A 88 -9.44 -14.18 -20.10
CA VAL A 88 -10.53 -13.29 -20.54
C VAL A 88 -10.97 -13.59 -21.97
N ALA A 89 -10.02 -13.85 -22.87
CA ALA A 89 -10.32 -14.21 -24.26
C ALA A 89 -11.02 -15.57 -24.36
N ARG A 90 -10.53 -16.59 -23.65
CA ARG A 90 -11.10 -17.94 -23.66
C ARG A 90 -12.52 -17.97 -23.11
N GLU A 91 -12.79 -17.19 -22.06
CA GLU A 91 -14.10 -17.14 -21.39
C GLU A 91 -15.00 -16.02 -21.91
N SER A 92 -14.54 -15.23 -22.89
CA SER A 92 -15.27 -14.08 -23.45
C SER A 92 -15.76 -13.10 -22.37
N LEU A 93 -14.93 -12.85 -21.35
CA LEU A 93 -15.30 -11.96 -20.24
C LEU A 93 -15.29 -10.49 -20.70
N PRO A 94 -16.24 -9.65 -20.23
CA PRO A 94 -16.29 -8.22 -20.53
C PRO A 94 -15.25 -7.43 -19.72
N VAL A 95 -13.97 -7.71 -19.97
CA VAL A 95 -12.82 -7.11 -19.29
C VAL A 95 -11.93 -6.41 -20.30
N ILE A 96 -11.61 -5.14 -20.04
CA ILE A 96 -10.76 -4.33 -20.91
C ILE A 96 -9.45 -4.03 -20.17
N PHE A 97 -8.34 -4.55 -20.70
CA PHE A 97 -7.00 -4.28 -20.18
C PHE A 97 -6.37 -3.09 -20.92
N HIS A 98 -6.24 -1.97 -20.22
CA HIS A 98 -5.61 -0.74 -20.73
C HIS A 98 -4.08 -0.76 -20.64
N GLY A 99 -3.52 -1.69 -19.85
CA GLY A 99 -2.08 -1.75 -19.59
C GLY A 99 -1.63 -0.65 -18.64
N TRP A 100 -0.33 -0.34 -18.65
CA TRP A 100 0.21 0.78 -17.89
C TRP A 100 -0.25 2.11 -18.50
N VAL A 101 -0.89 2.95 -17.68
CA VAL A 101 -1.38 4.27 -18.05
C VAL A 101 -0.87 5.28 -17.02
N LEU A 102 -0.22 6.34 -17.52
CA LEU A 102 0.16 7.47 -16.68
C LEU A 102 -1.12 8.13 -16.13
N ASP A 103 -1.13 8.47 -14.84
CA ASP A 103 -2.28 9.05 -14.15
C ASP A 103 -3.56 8.18 -14.21
N ALA A 104 -3.42 6.85 -14.18
CA ALA A 104 -4.54 5.90 -14.19
C ALA A 104 -5.65 6.24 -13.17
N GLN A 105 -5.30 6.88 -12.03
CA GLN A 105 -6.25 7.32 -11.00
C GLN A 105 -7.36 8.25 -11.51
N ARG A 106 -7.14 8.94 -12.64
CA ARG A 106 -8.19 9.76 -13.28
C ARG A 106 -9.36 8.91 -13.77
N HIS A 107 -9.13 7.63 -14.06
CA HIS A 107 -10.15 6.70 -14.53
C HIS A 107 -10.96 6.05 -13.40
N ILE A 108 -10.67 6.34 -12.12
CA ILE A 108 -11.50 5.82 -11.02
C ILE A 108 -12.97 6.23 -11.22
N THR A 109 -13.21 7.45 -11.70
CA THR A 109 -14.56 8.01 -11.84
C THR A 109 -15.35 7.46 -13.02
N ASP A 110 -14.70 6.73 -13.94
CA ASP A 110 -15.32 6.19 -15.15
C ASP A 110 -16.21 4.97 -14.86
N SER A 111 -16.07 4.39 -13.65
CA SER A 111 -16.85 3.24 -13.18
C SER A 111 -17.57 3.53 -11.88
N CYS A 112 -18.66 2.80 -11.61
CA CYS A 112 -19.41 2.90 -10.35
C CYS A 112 -18.65 2.28 -9.17
N PHE A 113 -18.01 1.13 -9.40
CA PHE A 113 -17.27 0.39 -8.37
C PHE A 113 -15.75 0.51 -8.56
N ALA A 114 -15.01 0.54 -7.46
CA ALA A 114 -13.55 0.50 -7.44
C ALA A 114 -13.06 -0.83 -6.86
N PHE A 115 -12.54 -1.71 -7.73
CA PHE A 115 -11.91 -2.98 -7.36
C PHE A 115 -10.43 -2.72 -7.09
N ILE A 116 -10.11 -2.30 -5.87
CA ILE A 116 -8.78 -1.76 -5.52
C ILE A 116 -8.36 -2.27 -4.15
N ASP A 117 -7.12 -2.76 -4.04
CA ASP A 117 -6.55 -3.33 -2.82
C ASP A 117 -5.27 -2.60 -2.34
N GLY A 118 -4.89 -1.49 -2.99
CA GLY A 118 -3.73 -0.68 -2.62
C GLY A 118 -4.12 0.60 -1.89
N ARG A 119 -3.54 0.86 -0.72
CA ARG A 119 -3.90 1.95 0.21
C ARG A 119 -4.05 3.32 -0.45
N MET A 120 -3.10 3.74 -1.29
CA MET A 120 -3.20 5.01 -2.01
C MET A 120 -4.45 5.04 -2.90
N ALA A 121 -4.58 4.03 -3.76
CA ALA A 121 -5.68 3.95 -4.72
C ALA A 121 -7.05 3.78 -4.02
N ILE A 122 -7.11 3.09 -2.87
CA ILE A 122 -8.29 2.99 -2.01
C ILE A 122 -8.74 4.38 -1.59
N GLN A 123 -7.84 5.16 -0.97
CA GLN A 123 -8.17 6.49 -0.45
C GLN A 123 -8.50 7.49 -1.58
N GLU A 124 -7.81 7.38 -2.71
CA GLU A 124 -8.10 8.14 -3.93
C GLU A 124 -9.47 7.82 -4.52
N ALA A 125 -9.94 6.58 -4.42
CA ALA A 125 -11.28 6.19 -4.83
C ALA A 125 -12.37 6.68 -3.86
N MET A 126 -12.08 6.64 -2.55
CA MET A 126 -12.95 7.23 -1.53
C MET A 126 -13.13 8.74 -1.75
N ALA A 127 -12.04 9.47 -2.02
CA ALA A 127 -12.06 10.89 -2.35
C ALA A 127 -12.87 11.21 -3.62
N ARG A 128 -12.91 10.27 -4.57
CA ARG A 128 -13.69 10.35 -5.82
C ARG A 128 -15.11 9.79 -5.68
N ARG A 129 -15.57 9.52 -4.46
CA ARG A 129 -16.91 9.02 -4.16
C ARG A 129 -17.22 7.73 -4.95
N ARG A 130 -16.32 6.76 -4.88
CA ARG A 130 -16.52 5.41 -5.44
C ARG A 130 -16.49 4.37 -4.34
N LEU A 131 -17.41 3.40 -4.43
CA LEU A 131 -17.44 2.29 -3.48
C LEU A 131 -16.24 1.38 -3.75
N VAL A 132 -15.39 1.24 -2.74
CA VAL A 132 -14.21 0.37 -2.79
C VAL A 132 -14.58 -1.04 -2.34
N LEU A 133 -14.28 -2.02 -3.19
CA LEU A 133 -14.30 -3.43 -2.85
C LEU A 133 -12.86 -3.96 -2.96
N ALA A 134 -12.28 -4.32 -1.81
CA ALA A 134 -10.87 -4.65 -1.69
C ALA A 134 -10.68 -6.15 -1.49
N ALA A 135 -10.19 -6.82 -2.52
CA ALA A 135 -9.84 -8.23 -2.44
C ALA A 135 -8.59 -8.46 -1.59
N TYR A 136 -8.58 -9.55 -0.83
CA TYR A 136 -7.39 -10.01 -0.11
C TYR A 136 -7.13 -11.49 -0.40
N VAL A 137 -5.86 -11.83 -0.63
CA VAL A 137 -5.45 -13.20 -0.99
C VAL A 137 -4.84 -13.99 0.16
N ASN A 138 -4.58 -13.34 1.29
CA ASN A 138 -3.99 -13.97 2.48
C ASN A 138 -4.32 -13.16 3.76
N PRO A 139 -4.07 -13.72 4.96
CA PRO A 139 -4.38 -13.05 6.22
C PRO A 139 -3.68 -11.71 6.45
N LEU A 140 -2.45 -11.52 5.95
CA LEU A 140 -1.75 -10.24 6.06
C LEU A 140 -2.48 -9.17 5.26
N LYS A 141 -2.89 -9.49 4.03
CA LYS A 141 -3.69 -8.60 3.18
C LYS A 141 -5.07 -8.34 3.78
N HIS A 142 -5.70 -9.32 4.41
CA HIS A 142 -6.95 -9.11 5.16
C HIS A 142 -6.77 -8.07 6.26
N ASP A 143 -5.77 -8.26 7.14
CA ASP A 143 -5.52 -7.33 8.25
C ASP A 143 -5.13 -5.93 7.76
N TYR A 144 -4.48 -5.85 6.60
CA TYR A 144 -4.19 -4.59 5.93
C TYR A 144 -5.45 -3.88 5.43
N VAL A 145 -6.35 -4.56 4.69
CA VAL A 145 -7.53 -3.89 4.12
C VAL A 145 -8.62 -3.62 5.18
N ALA A 146 -8.72 -4.47 6.21
CA ALA A 146 -9.76 -4.38 7.23
C ALA A 146 -9.31 -3.71 8.54
N GLY A 147 -8.00 -3.69 8.82
CA GLY A 147 -7.45 -3.23 10.11
C GLY A 147 -6.95 -1.79 10.14
N GLU A 148 -6.82 -1.13 8.99
CA GLU A 148 -6.45 0.29 8.90
C GLU A 148 -7.66 1.21 9.16
N ALA A 149 -7.44 2.50 9.41
CA ALA A 149 -8.49 3.50 9.66
C ALA A 149 -9.54 3.59 8.56
N PHE A 150 -9.17 3.25 7.32
CA PHE A 150 -10.10 3.25 6.19
C PHE A 150 -10.98 1.99 6.12
N GLY A 151 -10.66 0.93 6.88
CA GLY A 151 -11.32 -0.37 6.83
C GLY A 151 -12.85 -0.32 7.00
N PRO A 152 -13.41 0.48 7.93
CA PRO A 152 -14.86 0.64 8.08
C PRO A 152 -15.59 1.25 6.87
N TYR A 153 -14.87 1.79 5.89
CA TYR A 153 -15.43 2.53 4.75
C TYR A 153 -15.30 1.80 3.41
N LEU A 154 -14.85 0.53 3.42
CA LEU A 154 -14.76 -0.31 2.23
C LEU A 154 -15.33 -1.70 2.49
N VAL A 155 -15.44 -2.50 1.43
CA VAL A 155 -15.93 -3.88 1.50
C VAL A 155 -14.76 -4.83 1.26
N PRO A 156 -14.18 -5.46 2.29
CA PRO A 156 -13.14 -6.45 2.09
C PRO A 156 -13.77 -7.76 1.59
N VAL A 157 -13.14 -8.42 0.62
CA VAL A 157 -13.66 -9.66 0.01
C VAL A 157 -12.57 -10.73 -0.13
N ALA A 158 -12.87 -11.97 0.21
CA ALA A 158 -11.94 -13.10 0.13
C ALA A 158 -12.00 -13.84 -1.21
N THR A 159 -13.15 -13.81 -1.88
CA THR A 159 -13.44 -14.68 -3.03
C THR A 159 -14.25 -13.95 -4.09
N GLY A 160 -14.20 -14.47 -5.33
CA GLY A 160 -14.99 -13.91 -6.43
C GLY A 160 -16.50 -14.10 -6.23
N ALA A 161 -16.91 -15.17 -5.55
CA ALA A 161 -18.31 -15.41 -5.19
C ALA A 161 -18.83 -14.34 -4.22
N GLU A 162 -18.11 -14.13 -3.12
CA GLU A 162 -18.45 -13.08 -2.14
C GLU A 162 -18.48 -11.70 -2.82
N LEU A 163 -17.48 -11.38 -3.63
CA LEU A 163 -17.45 -10.11 -4.35
C LEU A 163 -18.63 -9.94 -5.29
N ALA A 164 -19.00 -10.96 -6.08
CA ALA A 164 -20.14 -10.91 -6.98
C ALA A 164 -21.46 -10.69 -6.21
N GLU A 165 -21.65 -11.35 -5.07
CA GLU A 165 -22.81 -11.15 -4.18
C GLU A 165 -22.85 -9.72 -3.64
N ARG A 166 -21.72 -9.17 -3.18
CA ARG A 166 -21.64 -7.79 -2.68
C ARG A 166 -21.94 -6.77 -3.78
N VAL A 167 -21.39 -6.97 -4.97
CA VAL A 167 -21.66 -6.09 -6.12
C VAL A 167 -23.15 -6.13 -6.48
N ALA A 168 -23.73 -7.32 -6.63
CA ALA A 168 -25.16 -7.47 -6.92
C ALA A 168 -26.04 -6.81 -5.84
N HIS A 169 -25.71 -7.00 -4.57
CA HIS A 169 -26.38 -6.31 -3.46
C HIS A 169 -26.34 -4.80 -3.64
N PHE A 170 -25.17 -4.22 -3.86
CA PHE A 170 -25.06 -2.76 -4.00
C PHE A 170 -25.66 -2.22 -5.29
N ILE A 171 -25.73 -3.00 -6.37
CA ILE A 171 -26.50 -2.65 -7.58
C ILE A 171 -27.98 -2.46 -7.20
N ASP A 172 -28.54 -3.41 -6.48
CA ASP A 172 -29.97 -3.44 -6.14
C ASP A 172 -30.33 -2.51 -4.95
N HIS A 173 -29.34 -2.11 -4.15
CA HIS A 173 -29.50 -1.24 -2.97
C HIS A 173 -28.65 0.05 -3.08
N PRO A 174 -28.97 0.96 -4.03
CA PRO A 174 -28.15 2.15 -4.29
C PRO A 174 -28.07 3.12 -3.10
N HIS A 175 -29.08 3.13 -2.22
CA HIS A 175 -29.09 3.97 -1.03
C HIS A 175 -28.08 3.49 0.03
N GLU A 176 -27.90 2.18 0.19
CA GLU A 176 -26.86 1.62 1.06
C GLU A 176 -25.47 1.91 0.50
N ARG A 177 -25.30 1.75 -0.82
CA ARG A 177 -24.07 2.12 -1.53
C ARG A 177 -23.71 3.58 -1.29
N ALA A 178 -24.66 4.49 -1.53
CA ALA A 178 -24.46 5.93 -1.35
C ALA A 178 -24.10 6.29 0.10
N ALA A 179 -24.74 5.66 1.09
CA ALA A 179 -24.45 5.89 2.50
C ALA A 179 -23.02 5.46 2.88
N LEU A 180 -22.51 4.35 2.34
CA LEU A 180 -21.14 3.91 2.57
C LEU A 180 -20.13 4.82 1.83
N VAL A 181 -20.43 5.19 0.59
CA VAL A 181 -19.62 6.13 -0.20
C VAL A 181 -19.48 7.48 0.49
N GLU A 182 -20.55 8.02 1.08
CA GLU A 182 -20.48 9.30 1.80
C GLU A 182 -19.55 9.21 3.02
N LYS A 183 -19.68 8.15 3.82
CA LYS A 183 -18.79 7.94 4.97
C LYS A 183 -17.33 7.82 4.54
N ALA A 184 -17.09 7.11 3.44
CA ALA A 184 -15.76 6.96 2.87
C ALA A 184 -15.17 8.28 2.38
N TYR A 185 -15.99 9.09 1.70
CA TYR A 185 -15.61 10.43 1.28
C TYR A 185 -15.26 11.31 2.48
N GLU A 186 -16.11 11.36 3.51
CA GLU A 186 -15.86 12.16 4.72
C GLU A 186 -14.56 11.75 5.43
N HIS A 187 -14.21 10.46 5.45
CA HIS A 187 -12.89 10.02 5.89
C HIS A 187 -11.78 10.56 4.99
N ALA A 188 -11.90 10.41 3.67
CA ALA A 188 -10.90 10.84 2.70
C ALA A 188 -10.66 12.36 2.70
N ARG A 189 -11.66 13.18 3.03
CA ARG A 189 -11.50 14.64 3.22
C ARG A 189 -10.49 15.01 4.29
N THR A 190 -10.32 14.14 5.29
CA THR A 190 -9.36 14.38 6.38
C THR A 190 -7.91 14.11 5.96
N LEU A 191 -7.69 13.46 4.82
CA LEU A 191 -6.40 12.98 4.34
C LEU A 191 -5.67 14.06 3.51
N THR A 192 -5.21 15.12 4.16
CA THR A 192 -4.50 16.23 3.49
C THR A 192 -2.99 16.12 3.63
N TRP A 193 -2.25 16.60 2.63
CA TRP A 193 -0.79 16.72 2.74
C TRP A 193 -0.34 17.60 3.90
N SER A 194 -1.08 18.66 4.21
CA SER A 194 -0.78 19.52 5.36
C SER A 194 -0.81 18.73 6.66
N ARG A 195 -1.86 17.93 6.91
CA ARG A 195 -1.98 17.10 8.11
C ARG A 195 -0.90 16.02 8.17
N ALA A 196 -0.64 15.34 7.05
CA ALA A 196 0.41 14.32 6.97
C ALA A 196 1.80 14.93 7.26
N ALA A 197 2.10 16.09 6.67
CA ALA A 197 3.34 16.82 6.89
C ALA A 197 3.48 17.33 8.32
N GLU A 198 2.43 17.91 8.91
CA GLU A 198 2.41 18.35 10.31
C GLU A 198 2.70 17.20 11.27
N THR A 199 2.07 16.04 11.03
CA THR A 199 2.29 14.81 11.82
C THR A 199 3.76 14.39 11.73
N TYR A 200 4.32 14.36 10.52
CA TYR A 200 5.70 13.96 10.29
C TYR A 200 6.71 14.95 10.91
N VAL A 201 6.49 16.26 10.73
CA VAL A 201 7.35 17.31 11.28
C VAL A 201 7.31 17.30 12.81
N SER A 202 6.13 17.19 13.41
CA SER A 202 5.98 17.14 14.87
C SER A 202 6.72 15.96 15.47
N PHE A 203 6.58 14.77 14.87
CA PHE A 203 7.30 13.57 15.29
C PHE A 203 8.83 13.75 15.28
N TRP A 204 9.38 14.37 14.22
CA TRP A 204 10.82 14.63 14.15
C TRP A 204 11.28 15.74 15.09
N GLN A 205 10.48 16.79 15.29
CA GLN A 205 10.79 17.84 16.25
C GLN A 205 10.88 17.28 17.67
N GLU A 206 9.96 16.40 18.08
CA GLU A 206 10.01 15.73 19.39
C GLU A 206 11.28 14.88 19.55
N ARG A 207 11.65 14.09 18.53
CA ARG A 207 12.84 13.23 18.55
C ARG A 207 14.15 14.01 18.52
N LEU A 208 14.18 15.17 17.86
CA LEU A 208 15.35 16.06 17.85
C LEU A 208 15.46 16.85 19.16
N ALA A 209 14.33 17.25 19.77
CA ALA A 209 14.28 17.96 21.04
C ALA A 209 14.66 17.08 22.23
N CYS A 210 14.41 15.77 22.15
CA CYS A 210 14.89 14.77 23.10
C CYS A 210 15.99 13.93 22.45
N PRO A 211 17.25 14.42 22.37
CA PRO A 211 18.34 13.65 21.79
C PRO A 211 18.36 12.28 22.47
N ALA A 212 18.43 11.21 21.65
CA ALA A 212 18.38 9.84 22.13
C ALA A 212 19.29 9.67 23.35
N PRO A 213 18.87 8.90 24.38
CA PRO A 213 19.76 8.61 25.49
C PRO A 213 21.08 8.14 24.89
N GLN A 214 22.19 8.78 25.27
CA GLN A 214 23.50 8.44 24.71
C GLN A 214 23.64 6.94 24.79
N LEU A 215 23.72 6.28 23.62
CA LEU A 215 23.93 4.84 23.58
C LEU A 215 25.11 4.55 24.50
N SER A 216 24.89 3.66 25.47
CA SER A 216 25.98 3.24 26.32
C SER A 216 27.12 2.75 25.43
N TRP A 217 28.35 2.87 25.92
CA TRP A 217 29.53 2.40 25.20
C TRP A 217 29.36 0.96 24.67
N THR A 218 28.72 0.09 25.46
CA THR A 218 28.43 -1.30 25.07
C THR A 218 27.37 -1.41 23.97
N ALA A 219 26.35 -0.56 23.95
CA ALA A 219 25.37 -0.51 22.88
C ALA A 219 25.97 0.01 21.57
N ARG A 220 26.88 1.00 21.64
CA ARG A 220 27.65 1.49 20.48
C ARG A 220 28.54 0.40 19.89
N LEU A 221 29.26 -0.33 20.73
CA LEU A 221 30.11 -1.46 20.29
C LEU A 221 29.29 -2.58 19.66
N LYS A 222 28.14 -2.93 20.24
CA LYS A 222 27.23 -3.94 19.66
C LYS A 222 26.70 -3.52 18.29
N LEU A 223 26.29 -2.26 18.16
CA LEU A 223 25.82 -1.72 16.89
C LEU A 223 26.94 -1.71 15.84
N ALA A 224 28.13 -1.23 16.19
CA ALA A 224 29.30 -1.24 15.31
C ALA A 224 29.66 -2.67 14.85
N TRP A 225 29.66 -3.64 15.77
CA TRP A 225 29.91 -5.05 15.45
C TRP A 225 28.85 -5.64 14.51
N HIS A 226 27.56 -5.31 14.69
CA HIS A 226 26.51 -5.74 13.77
C HIS A 226 26.66 -5.14 12.37
N LEU A 227 26.92 -3.83 12.28
CA LEU A 227 27.13 -3.14 11.01
C LEU A 227 28.34 -3.70 10.25
N GLU A 228 29.45 -3.95 10.95
CA GLU A 228 30.65 -4.58 10.36
C GLU A 228 30.35 -5.99 9.85
N ARG A 229 29.61 -6.79 10.64
CA ARG A 229 29.25 -8.16 10.25
C ARG A 229 28.28 -8.21 9.07
N GLU A 230 27.36 -7.26 8.95
CA GLU A 230 26.47 -7.14 7.79
C GLU A 230 27.22 -6.64 6.55
N ALA A 231 28.10 -5.65 6.68
CA ALA A 231 28.96 -5.18 5.60
C ALA A 231 29.82 -6.33 5.01
N HIS A 232 30.29 -7.25 5.87
CA HIS A 232 31.03 -8.43 5.41
C HIS A 232 30.15 -9.54 4.80
N ARG A 233 28.85 -9.57 5.09
CA ARG A 233 27.90 -10.53 4.48
C ARG A 233 27.40 -10.09 3.11
N GLY A 234 27.44 -8.80 2.80
CA GLY A 234 26.99 -8.23 1.52
C GLY A 234 28.08 -8.07 0.45
N LEU A 235 29.35 -8.36 0.75
CA LEU A 235 30.46 -8.21 -0.20
C LEU A 235 30.72 -9.51 -0.96
N ASP A 236 30.30 -9.54 -2.23
CA ASP A 236 30.80 -10.45 -3.26
C ASP A 236 32.35 -10.40 -3.25
N PRO A 237 33.09 -11.53 -3.36
CA PRO A 237 34.54 -11.58 -3.10
C PRO A 237 35.40 -10.64 -3.96
N GLY A 238 34.86 -10.07 -5.04
CA GLY A 238 35.55 -9.16 -5.97
C GLY A 238 35.81 -7.74 -5.44
N HIS A 239 35.15 -7.29 -4.37
CA HIS A 239 35.22 -5.88 -3.91
C HIS A 239 36.05 -5.61 -2.65
N ARG A 240 36.99 -6.50 -2.30
CA ARG A 240 37.86 -6.36 -1.11
C ARG A 240 38.91 -5.23 -1.17
N SER A 241 39.01 -4.47 -2.27
CA SER A 241 40.14 -3.54 -2.51
C SER A 241 39.98 -2.11 -1.96
N PHE A 242 38.82 -1.77 -1.38
CA PHE A 242 38.57 -0.43 -0.83
C PHE A 242 38.98 -0.34 0.66
N TRP A 243 38.62 -1.32 1.49
CA TRP A 243 38.81 -1.25 2.95
C TRP A 243 40.22 -1.59 3.45
N HIS A 244 41.07 -2.22 2.63
CA HIS A 244 42.47 -2.50 2.98
C HIS A 244 43.39 -1.27 2.91
N ARG A 245 42.91 -0.12 2.43
CA ARG A 245 43.73 1.08 2.21
C ARG A 245 43.68 2.13 3.32
N LEU A 246 42.71 2.07 4.24
CA LEU A 246 42.62 3.00 5.37
C LEU A 246 43.22 2.35 6.61
N GLY A 247 44.29 2.94 7.15
CA GLY A 247 44.96 2.50 8.36
C GLY A 247 44.07 2.67 9.60
N ASP A 248 44.34 1.90 10.66
CA ASP A 248 43.49 1.85 11.87
C ASP A 248 43.27 3.21 12.56
N SER A 249 44.16 4.19 12.34
CA SER A 249 44.01 5.56 12.86
C SER A 249 42.95 6.39 12.13
N GLU A 250 42.77 6.19 10.82
CA GLU A 250 41.74 6.90 10.05
C GLU A 250 40.33 6.37 10.37
N ARG A 251 40.23 5.05 10.62
CA ARG A 251 38.98 4.38 11.01
C ARG A 251 38.42 4.87 12.36
N ALA A 252 39.31 5.18 13.31
CA ALA A 252 38.90 5.71 14.62
C ALA A 252 38.41 7.16 14.53
N SER A 253 39.01 7.97 13.65
CA SER A 253 38.67 9.38 13.45
C SER A 253 37.28 9.56 12.80
N GLU A 254 36.95 8.78 11.77
CA GLU A 254 35.63 8.86 11.11
C GLU A 254 34.47 8.43 12.02
N LEU A 255 34.74 7.57 13.00
CA LEU A 255 33.75 7.09 13.99
C LEU A 255 33.69 7.95 15.26
N GLY A 256 34.45 9.06 15.32
CA GLY A 256 34.49 9.94 16.50
C GLY A 256 35.03 9.25 17.76
N LEU A 257 35.88 8.24 17.61
CA LEU A 257 36.47 7.49 18.72
C LEU A 257 37.81 8.12 19.13
N PRO A 258 38.10 8.25 20.44
CA PRO A 258 39.40 8.78 20.87
C PRO A 258 40.53 7.84 20.43
N PRO A 259 41.67 8.36 19.95
CA PRO A 259 42.81 7.54 19.59
C PRO A 259 43.30 6.80 20.84
N ARG A 260 43.39 5.47 20.77
CA ARG A 260 43.93 4.66 21.86
C ARG A 260 45.35 5.14 22.18
N ALA A 261 45.57 5.57 23.41
CA ALA A 261 46.92 5.69 23.94
C ALA A 261 47.56 4.30 23.89
N LEU A 262 48.56 4.15 23.02
CA LEU A 262 49.46 3.01 23.04
C LEU A 262 50.19 3.02 24.39
N SER A 263 49.76 2.17 25.32
CA SER A 263 50.60 1.80 26.45
C SER A 263 51.54 0.69 25.98
N GLU A 264 52.78 1.07 25.71
CA GLU A 264 53.91 0.18 25.79
C GLU A 264 53.92 -0.49 27.17
N THR A 265 53.96 -1.81 27.20
CA THR A 265 54.56 -2.56 28.32
C THR A 265 54.96 -3.94 27.81
N VAL A 266 56.27 -4.04 27.56
CA VAL A 266 57.19 -5.22 27.50
C VAL A 266 56.64 -6.52 26.93
#